data_AF-A0A7W1DLL1-F1
#
_entry.id   AF-A0A7W1DLL1-F1
#
_cell.length_a   1.000
_cell.length_b   1.000
_cell.length_c   1.000
_cell.angle_alpha   90.00
_cell.angle_beta   90.00
_cell.angle_gamma   90.00
#
_symmetry.space_group_name_H-M   'P 1'
#
loop_
_entity.id
_entity.type
_entity.pdbx_description
1 polymer ?
#
loop_
_entity_poly.entity_id
_entity_poly.type
_entity_poly.pdbx_seq_one_letter_code
_entity_poly.pdbx_strand_id
1 'polypeptide(L)'
;MIATILPAGVITTHTLFCLRDPPADDVQQFLAGIFNSFVANFMVRLRVTTHVTVAIVERLPVPKPACGSAAFVLIATLARRLADDPADVQTMAQLQGAAARLYELDAAAFAHVLSTFPLIDADLRDASMKVFIRTI
;
A
#
# COMPACT_ATOMS: atom_id res chain seq x y z
N MET A 1 3.66 4.04 7.39
CA MET A 1 2.93 2.95 8.03
C MET A 1 3.36 1.65 7.39
N ILE A 2 3.42 0.60 8.20
CA ILE A 2 3.68 -0.77 7.76
C ILE A 2 2.43 -1.57 8.14
N ALA A 3 1.91 -2.36 7.22
CA ALA A 3 0.80 -3.28 7.45
C ALA A 3 1.23 -4.70 7.06
N THR A 4 0.73 -5.70 7.76
CA THR A 4 1.02 -7.10 7.45
C THR A 4 -0.13 -8.00 7.91
N ILE A 5 -0.20 -9.20 7.35
CA ILE A 5 -1.12 -10.25 7.80
C ILE A 5 -0.32 -11.16 8.72
N LEU A 6 -0.78 -11.28 9.96
CA LEU A 6 -0.13 -12.12 10.96
C LEU A 6 -0.72 -13.54 10.93
N PRO A 7 0.12 -14.58 11.05
CA PRO A 7 -0.37 -15.94 11.22
C PRO A 7 -1.22 -16.10 12.48
N ALA A 8 -2.13 -17.08 12.46
CA ALA A 8 -2.92 -17.43 13.63
C ALA A 8 -2.01 -17.86 14.81
N GLY A 9 -2.38 -17.45 16.03
CA GLY A 9 -1.65 -17.81 17.25
C GLY A 9 -0.42 -16.94 17.57
N VAL A 10 -0.14 -15.89 16.79
CA VAL A 10 0.93 -14.94 17.09
C VAL A 10 0.48 -13.92 18.14
N ILE A 11 1.31 -13.68 19.17
CA ILE A 11 1.08 -12.67 20.19
C ILE A 11 1.58 -11.32 19.69
N THR A 12 0.71 -10.31 19.71
CA THR A 12 1.06 -8.92 19.38
C THR A 12 1.13 -8.05 20.64
N THR A 13 1.87 -6.95 20.57
CA THR A 13 1.88 -5.92 21.62
C THR A 13 0.72 -4.95 21.45
N HIS A 14 0.48 -4.10 22.46
CA HIS A 14 -0.58 -3.07 22.46
C HIS A 14 -0.35 -1.92 21.47
N THR A 15 0.80 -1.89 20.79
CA THR A 15 1.18 -0.87 19.81
C THR A 15 0.80 -1.25 18.38
N LEU A 16 0.31 -2.48 18.15
CA LEU A 16 -0.19 -2.93 16.85
C LEU A 16 -1.72 -2.92 16.83
N PHE A 17 -2.30 -2.23 15.86
CA PHE A 17 -3.74 -2.28 15.62
C PHE A 17 -4.08 -3.58 14.89
N CYS A 18 -4.82 -4.46 15.58
CA CYS A 18 -5.27 -5.73 15.03
C CYS A 18 -6.79 -5.70 14.81
N LEU A 19 -7.23 -6.22 13.67
CA LEU A 19 -8.66 -6.42 13.41
C LEU A 19 -9.14 -7.63 14.22
N ARG A 20 -10.21 -7.44 15.00
CA ARG A 20 -10.84 -8.52 15.78
C ARG A 20 -11.49 -9.55 14.87
N ASP A 21 -12.23 -9.06 13.87
CA ASP A 21 -12.96 -9.86 12.89
C ASP A 21 -12.31 -9.64 11.52
N PRO A 22 -11.29 -10.44 11.15
CA PRO A 22 -10.57 -10.24 9.90
C PRO A 22 -11.50 -10.55 8.71
N PRO A 23 -11.48 -9.73 7.65
CA PRO A 23 -12.28 -9.98 6.45
C PRO A 23 -11.75 -11.18 5.66
N ALA A 24 -12.36 -11.48 4.53
CA ALA A 24 -11.86 -12.49 3.59
C ALA A 24 -10.38 -12.24 3.22
N ASP A 25 -9.64 -13.31 2.92
CA ASP A 25 -8.19 -13.28 2.70
C ASP A 25 -7.78 -12.34 1.57
N ASP A 26 -8.53 -12.30 0.46
CA ASP A 26 -8.32 -11.36 -0.64
C ASP A 26 -8.44 -9.88 -0.21
N VAL A 27 -9.41 -9.57 0.65
CA VAL A 27 -9.58 -8.24 1.25
C VAL A 27 -8.40 -7.91 2.17
N GLN A 28 -7.93 -8.86 2.96
CA GLN A 28 -6.75 -8.67 3.81
C GLN A 28 -5.51 -8.34 2.98
N GLN A 29 -5.26 -9.10 1.89
CA GLN A 29 -4.14 -8.86 0.98
C GLN A 29 -4.26 -7.51 0.29
N PHE A 30 -5.46 -7.16 -0.18
CA PHE A 30 -5.71 -5.85 -0.78
C PHE A 30 -5.41 -4.71 0.20
N LEU A 31 -5.91 -4.79 1.44
CA LEU A 31 -5.67 -3.78 2.46
C LEU A 31 -4.18 -3.69 2.83
N ALA A 32 -3.50 -4.82 2.99
CA ALA A 32 -2.07 -4.85 3.23
C ALA A 32 -1.30 -4.17 2.09
N GLY A 33 -1.65 -4.43 0.84
CA GLY A 33 -1.07 -3.76 -0.32
C GLY A 33 -1.29 -2.24 -0.30
N ILE A 34 -2.54 -1.80 -0.13
CA ILE A 34 -2.86 -0.36 -0.10
C ILE A 34 -2.15 0.36 1.06
N PHE A 35 -2.16 -0.20 2.27
CA PHE A 35 -1.54 0.41 3.43
C PHE A 35 -0.01 0.50 3.35
N ASN A 36 0.63 -0.38 2.59
CA ASN A 36 2.06 -0.30 2.29
C ASN A 36 2.40 0.52 1.03
N SER A 37 1.40 1.14 0.37
CA SER A 37 1.64 1.98 -0.81
C SER A 37 2.29 3.33 -0.45
N PHE A 38 3.05 3.92 -1.37
CA PHE A 38 3.62 5.25 -1.24
C PHE A 38 2.53 6.31 -1.07
N VAL A 39 1.39 6.16 -1.76
CA VAL A 39 0.29 7.13 -1.68
C VAL A 39 -0.36 7.11 -0.30
N ALA A 40 -0.68 5.93 0.24
CA ALA A 40 -1.20 5.81 1.60
C ALA A 40 -0.21 6.38 2.63
N ASN A 41 1.07 6.04 2.48
CA ASN A 41 2.14 6.52 3.35
C ASN A 41 2.31 8.05 3.28
N PHE A 42 2.23 8.63 2.10
CA PHE A 42 2.27 10.08 1.91
C PHE A 42 1.11 10.77 2.63
N MET A 43 -0.11 10.27 2.47
CA MET A 43 -1.29 10.82 3.15
C MET A 43 -1.24 10.72 4.67
N VAL A 44 -0.64 9.64 5.19
CA VAL A 44 -0.38 9.50 6.63
C VAL A 44 0.65 10.54 7.09
N ARG A 45 1.72 10.77 6.32
CA ARG A 45 2.76 11.77 6.63
C ARG A 45 2.24 13.20 6.64
N LEU A 46 1.17 13.51 5.91
CA LEU A 46 0.50 14.81 5.99
C LEU A 46 -0.21 15.07 7.33
N ARG A 47 -0.48 14.01 8.11
CA ARG A 47 -1.31 14.06 9.33
C ARG A 47 -0.55 13.65 10.59
N VAL A 48 0.59 12.99 10.44
CA VAL A 48 1.39 12.43 11.54
C VAL A 48 2.60 13.30 11.81
N THR A 49 2.79 13.66 13.08
CA THR A 49 4.08 14.14 13.59
C THR A 49 4.96 12.96 14.01
N THR A 50 4.55 12.21 15.05
CA THR A 50 5.39 11.16 15.66
C THR A 50 4.77 9.77 15.61
N HIS A 51 3.45 9.64 15.78
CA HIS A 51 2.77 8.34 15.85
C HIS A 51 1.54 8.27 14.95
N VAL A 52 1.37 7.12 14.29
CA VAL A 52 0.13 6.80 13.57
C VAL A 52 -0.89 6.32 14.60
N THR A 53 -1.89 7.14 14.90
CA THR A 53 -2.98 6.79 15.84
C THR A 53 -4.14 6.11 15.10
N VAL A 54 -5.02 5.42 15.83
CA VAL A 54 -6.25 4.81 15.27
C VAL A 54 -7.07 5.84 14.50
N ALA A 55 -7.25 7.03 15.06
CA ALA A 55 -8.02 8.10 14.42
C ALA A 55 -7.46 8.55 13.06
N ILE A 56 -6.15 8.41 12.83
CA ILE A 56 -5.54 8.71 11.53
C ILE A 56 -5.83 7.58 10.54
N VAL A 57 -5.75 6.33 10.98
CA VAL A 57 -6.07 5.16 10.15
C VAL A 57 -7.55 5.16 9.74
N GLU A 58 -8.46 5.43 10.68
CA GLU A 58 -9.91 5.49 10.42
C GLU A 58 -10.31 6.59 9.43
N ARG A 59 -9.55 7.67 9.37
CA ARG A 59 -9.80 8.81 8.47
C ARG A 59 -8.98 8.75 7.19
N LEU A 60 -8.14 7.72 7.01
CA LEU A 60 -7.35 7.57 5.81
C LEU A 60 -8.31 7.27 4.64
N PRO A 61 -8.26 8.04 3.54
CA PRO A 61 -9.05 7.69 2.37
C PRO A 61 -8.43 6.43 1.76
N VAL A 62 -9.14 5.31 1.86
CA VAL A 62 -8.77 4.04 1.25
C VAL A 62 -9.69 3.81 0.06
N PRO A 63 -9.16 3.60 -1.15
CA PRO A 63 -9.98 3.30 -2.32
C PRO A 63 -10.80 2.03 -2.10
N LYS A 64 -12.05 2.06 -2.54
CA LYS A 64 -13.00 0.95 -2.38
C LYS A 64 -13.46 0.44 -3.76
N PRO A 65 -12.57 -0.20 -4.54
CA PRO A 65 -12.99 -0.84 -5.78
C PRO A 65 -14.02 -1.94 -5.50
N ALA A 66 -14.83 -2.28 -6.50
CA ALA A 66 -15.72 -3.43 -6.39
C ALA A 66 -14.91 -4.70 -6.10
N CYS A 67 -15.40 -5.53 -5.17
CA CYS A 67 -14.81 -6.82 -4.86
C CYS A 67 -14.73 -7.66 -6.14
N GLY A 68 -13.57 -8.27 -6.40
CA GLY A 68 -13.33 -9.05 -7.62
C GLY A 68 -13.04 -8.23 -8.89
N SER A 69 -13.03 -6.89 -8.83
CA SER A 69 -12.57 -6.07 -9.97
C SER A 69 -11.10 -6.36 -10.31
N ALA A 70 -10.71 -6.12 -11.56
CA ALA A 70 -9.34 -6.36 -12.02
C ALA A 70 -8.30 -5.62 -11.16
N ALA A 71 -8.57 -4.37 -10.77
CA ALA A 71 -7.69 -3.59 -9.91
C ALA A 71 -7.58 -4.18 -8.49
N PHE A 72 -8.69 -4.61 -7.91
CA PHE A 72 -8.70 -5.28 -6.60
C PHE A 72 -7.88 -6.57 -6.62
N VAL A 73 -8.15 -7.45 -7.60
CA VAL A 73 -7.46 -8.73 -7.75
C VAL A 73 -5.97 -8.54 -8.01
N LEU A 74 -5.61 -7.54 -8.83
CA LEU A 74 -4.21 -7.22 -9.11
C LEU A 74 -3.46 -6.84 -7.83
N ILE A 75 -3.98 -5.89 -7.05
CA ILE A 75 -3.31 -5.43 -5.82
C ILE A 75 -3.22 -6.57 -4.80
N ALA A 76 -4.28 -7.34 -4.59
CA ALA A 76 -4.27 -8.48 -3.68
C ALA A 76 -3.24 -9.55 -4.09
N THR A 77 -3.10 -9.81 -5.39
CA THR A 77 -2.13 -10.78 -5.91
C THR A 77 -0.70 -10.30 -5.74
N LEU A 78 -0.42 -9.04 -6.06
CA LEU A 78 0.91 -8.43 -5.90
C LEU A 78 1.31 -8.37 -4.42
N ALA A 79 0.38 -8.03 -3.53
CA ALA A 79 0.62 -7.99 -2.09
C ALA A 79 0.98 -9.38 -1.55
N ARG A 80 0.25 -10.42 -1.96
CA ARG A 80 0.59 -11.80 -1.58
C ARG A 80 1.97 -12.21 -2.07
N ARG A 81 2.30 -11.93 -3.32
CA ARG A 81 3.62 -12.24 -3.88
C ARG A 81 4.75 -11.53 -3.13
N LEU A 82 4.53 -10.27 -2.71
CA LEU A 82 5.50 -9.54 -1.89
C LEU A 82 5.61 -10.06 -0.46
N ALA A 83 4.57 -10.70 0.08
CA ALA A 83 4.67 -11.39 1.36
C ALA A 83 5.60 -12.61 1.26
N ASP A 84 5.60 -13.30 0.12
CA ASP A 84 6.48 -14.45 -0.15
C ASP A 84 7.92 -14.00 -0.52
N ASP A 85 8.05 -12.95 -1.34
CA ASP A 85 9.34 -12.36 -1.75
C ASP A 85 9.32 -10.82 -1.60
N PRO A 86 9.68 -10.30 -0.41
CA PRO A 86 9.72 -8.86 -0.16
C PRO A 86 10.80 -8.12 -0.95
N ALA A 87 11.78 -8.84 -1.53
CA ALA A 87 12.87 -8.25 -2.30
C ALA A 87 12.54 -8.09 -3.79
N ASP A 88 11.38 -8.57 -4.26
CA ASP A 88 10.93 -8.44 -5.64
C ASP A 88 10.56 -6.97 -5.97
N VAL A 89 11.59 -6.21 -6.39
CA VAL A 89 11.47 -4.80 -6.78
C VAL A 89 10.46 -4.59 -7.91
N GLN A 90 10.32 -5.54 -8.83
CA GLN A 90 9.39 -5.40 -9.96
C GLN A 90 7.95 -5.52 -9.49
N THR A 91 7.65 -6.53 -8.67
CA THR A 91 6.33 -6.69 -8.06
C THR A 91 6.00 -5.50 -7.16
N MET A 92 6.99 -4.98 -6.43
CA MET A 92 6.82 -3.79 -5.61
C MET A 92 6.47 -2.57 -6.46
N ALA A 93 7.24 -2.29 -7.52
CA ALA A 93 6.95 -1.20 -8.45
C ALA A 93 5.56 -1.31 -9.09
N GLN A 94 5.13 -2.53 -9.44
CA GLN A 94 3.79 -2.79 -9.97
C GLN A 94 2.69 -2.46 -8.95
N LEU A 95 2.88 -2.87 -7.69
CA LEU A 95 1.93 -2.56 -6.63
C LEU A 95 1.82 -1.05 -6.42
N GLN A 96 2.96 -0.34 -6.39
CA GLN A 96 2.98 1.11 -6.18
C GLN A 96 2.29 1.86 -7.32
N GLY A 97 2.55 1.49 -8.58
CA GLY A 97 1.88 2.07 -9.74
C GLY A 97 0.38 1.76 -9.77
N ALA A 98 -0.02 0.51 -9.47
CA ALA A 98 -1.43 0.13 -9.42
C ALA A 98 -2.19 0.87 -8.32
N ALA A 99 -1.61 0.99 -7.12
CA ALA A 99 -2.17 1.75 -6.02
C ALA A 99 -2.37 3.23 -6.40
N ALA A 100 -1.35 3.87 -7.01
CA ALA A 100 -1.45 5.27 -7.44
C ALA A 100 -2.60 5.54 -8.41
N ARG A 101 -2.86 4.61 -9.35
CA ARG A 101 -4.02 4.69 -10.25
C ARG A 101 -5.33 4.53 -9.52
N LEU A 102 -5.39 3.64 -8.55
CA LEU A 102 -6.60 3.42 -7.77
C LEU A 102 -6.93 4.61 -6.87
N TYR A 103 -5.92 5.40 -6.52
CA TYR A 103 -6.04 6.71 -5.89
C TYR A 103 -6.33 7.86 -6.88
N GLU A 104 -6.46 7.56 -8.17
CA GLU A 104 -6.78 8.53 -9.24
C GLU A 104 -5.74 9.66 -9.38
N LEU A 105 -4.47 9.37 -9.10
CA LEU A 105 -3.39 10.33 -9.33
C LEU A 105 -3.10 10.47 -10.83
N ASP A 106 -2.67 11.66 -11.24
CA ASP A 106 -1.95 11.86 -12.49
C ASP A 106 -0.43 11.65 -12.31
N ALA A 107 0.32 11.70 -13.41
CA ALA A 107 1.77 11.49 -13.38
C ALA A 107 2.53 12.54 -12.55
N ALA A 108 2.08 13.80 -12.55
CA ALA A 108 2.73 14.88 -11.81
C ALA A 108 2.50 14.70 -10.30
N ALA A 109 1.28 14.38 -9.90
CA ALA A 109 0.92 14.08 -8.52
C ALA A 109 1.68 12.85 -8.01
N PHE A 110 1.78 11.78 -8.81
CA PHE A 110 2.53 10.60 -8.39
C PHE A 110 4.04 10.87 -8.30
N ALA A 111 4.61 11.66 -9.22
CA ALA A 111 6.00 12.08 -9.13
C ALA A 111 6.28 12.88 -7.85
N HIS A 112 5.35 13.78 -7.48
CA HIS A 112 5.45 14.53 -6.23
C HIS A 112 5.43 13.60 -5.01
N VAL A 113 4.49 12.63 -4.97
CA VAL A 113 4.44 11.61 -3.91
C VAL A 113 5.78 10.91 -3.79
N LEU A 114 6.34 10.40 -4.88
CA LEU A 114 7.63 9.68 -4.88
C LEU A 114 8.78 10.56 -4.37
N SER A 115 8.82 11.85 -4.72
CA SER A 115 9.86 12.76 -4.25
C SER A 115 9.89 12.96 -2.72
N THR A 116 8.79 12.66 -2.03
CA THR A 116 8.72 12.76 -0.56
C THR A 116 9.36 11.59 0.19
N PHE A 117 9.91 10.60 -0.54
CA PHE A 117 10.57 9.42 0.01
C PHE A 117 12.07 9.38 -0.34
N PRO A 118 12.90 10.31 0.17
CA PRO A 118 14.31 10.43 -0.20
C PRO A 118 15.16 9.21 0.22
N LEU A 119 14.74 8.50 1.27
CA LEU A 119 15.45 7.32 1.79
C LEU A 119 15.13 6.02 1.03
N ILE A 120 14.13 6.03 0.16
CA ILE A 120 13.83 4.87 -0.69
C ILE A 120 14.80 4.85 -1.86
N ASP A 121 15.14 3.67 -2.37
CA ASP A 121 15.99 3.53 -3.54
C ASP A 121 15.41 4.29 -4.75
N ALA A 122 16.26 5.03 -5.45
CA ALA A 122 15.88 5.73 -6.67
C ALA A 122 15.38 4.75 -7.75
N ASP A 123 15.98 3.56 -7.84
CA ASP A 123 15.60 2.55 -8.83
C ASP A 123 14.16 2.07 -8.61
N LEU A 124 13.73 1.90 -7.35
CA LEU A 124 12.36 1.53 -7.03
C LEU A 124 11.38 2.67 -7.33
N ARG A 125 11.73 3.93 -7.01
CA ARG A 125 10.87 5.09 -7.33
C ARG A 125 10.69 5.21 -8.84
N ASP A 126 11.78 5.11 -9.59
CA ASP A 126 11.78 5.23 -11.05
C ASP A 126 11.04 4.07 -11.70
N ALA A 127 11.22 2.84 -11.21
CA ALA A 127 10.48 1.68 -11.66
C ALA A 127 8.97 1.84 -11.40
N SER A 128 8.58 2.34 -10.23
CA SER A 128 7.17 2.59 -9.88
C SER A 128 6.55 3.61 -10.83
N MET A 129 7.25 4.71 -11.12
CA MET A 129 6.80 5.71 -12.11
C MET A 129 6.70 5.11 -13.52
N LYS A 130 7.71 4.35 -13.96
CA LYS A 130 7.70 3.66 -15.26
C LYS A 130 6.51 2.72 -15.41
N VAL A 131 6.18 1.94 -14.37
CA VAL A 131 5.00 1.08 -14.40
C VAL A 131 3.74 1.93 -14.46
N PHE A 132 3.64 2.99 -13.67
CA PHE A 132 2.49 3.90 -13.62
C PHE A 132 2.17 4.56 -14.98
N ILE A 133 3.16 4.90 -15.79
CA ILE A 133 2.93 5.50 -17.12
C ILE A 133 2.70 4.48 -18.25
N ARG A 134 3.18 3.24 -18.11
CA ARG A 134 3.16 2.22 -19.19
C ARG A 134 1.83 1.51 -19.42
N THR A 135 0.91 1.51 -18.46
CA THR A 135 -0.37 0.78 -18.57
C THR A 135 -1.50 1.69 -19.09
N ILE A 136 -1.17 2.56 -20.05
CA ILE A 136 -2.14 3.36 -20.82
C ILE A 136 -2.21 2.77 -22.22
#